data_AF-A0A7J2KCB7-F1
#
_entry.id   AF-A0A7J2KCB7-F1
#
_cell.length_a   1.000
_cell.length_b   1.000
_cell.length_c   1.000
_cell.angle_alpha   90.00
_cell.angle_beta   90.00
_cell.angle_gamma   90.00
#
_symmetry.space_group_name_H-M   'P 1'
#
loop_
_entity.id
_entity.type
_entity.pdbx_description
1 polymer ?
#
loop_
_entity_poly.entity_id
_entity_poly.type
_entity_poly.pdbx_seq_one_letter_code
_entity_poly.pdbx_strand_id
1 'polypeptide(L)'
;MIIREYEKLFQYFGIKPFKEVLHLIDKPHRYMTRGIIFGHRDFDKFWKLYREGRRVAILTGFMPSGRFHIGHKMVVEQLVYYQRLGVDVYMLIADAEAYAVRRIPRKEVIRIGIEEYIA
;
A
#
# COMPACT_ATOMS: atom_id res chain seq x y z
N MET A 1 -5.92 2.09 -23.97
CA MET A 1 -7.05 2.51 -23.11
C MET A 1 -6.56 3.65 -22.23
N ILE A 2 -6.86 4.90 -22.59
CA ILE A 2 -6.48 6.07 -21.78
C ILE A 2 -7.52 6.17 -20.68
N ILE A 3 -7.10 6.05 -19.43
CA ILE A 3 -8.00 6.12 -18.27
C ILE A 3 -8.32 7.60 -18.01
N ARG A 4 -9.30 8.13 -18.74
CA ARG A 4 -9.61 9.58 -18.88
C ARG A 4 -10.01 10.29 -17.58
N GLU A 5 -10.36 9.58 -16.52
CA GLU A 5 -10.85 10.19 -15.26
C GLU A 5 -9.75 10.46 -14.22
N TYR A 6 -8.53 9.93 -14.39
CA TYR A 6 -7.44 10.12 -13.41
C TYR A 6 -6.54 11.33 -13.70
N GLU A 7 -6.66 11.99 -14.86
CA GLU A 7 -5.90 13.22 -15.17
C GLU A 7 -6.15 14.33 -14.14
N LYS A 8 -7.41 14.46 -13.69
CA LYS A 8 -7.78 15.36 -12.59
C LYS A 8 -7.01 14.99 -11.31
N LEU A 9 -6.87 13.70 -11.01
CA LEU A 9 -6.22 13.22 -9.80
C LEU A 9 -4.72 13.56 -9.79
N PHE A 10 -4.05 13.49 -10.95
CA PHE A 10 -2.65 13.90 -11.11
C PHE A 10 -2.46 15.40 -10.86
N GLN A 11 -3.33 16.25 -11.44
CA GLN A 11 -3.23 17.70 -11.31
C GLN A 11 -3.55 18.21 -9.91
N TYR A 12 -4.63 17.73 -9.29
CA TYR A 12 -5.07 18.24 -7.99
C TYR A 12 -4.23 17.73 -6.82
N PHE A 13 -3.71 16.50 -6.92
CA PHE A 13 -3.02 15.87 -5.81
C PHE A 13 -1.52 15.68 -6.07
N GLY A 14 -0.90 16.31 -7.07
CA GLY A 14 0.55 16.23 -7.28
C GLY A 14 1.07 14.79 -7.35
N ILE A 15 0.34 13.92 -8.05
CA ILE A 15 0.71 12.54 -8.32
C ILE A 15 1.30 12.49 -9.73
N LYS A 16 2.30 11.63 -9.95
CA LYS A 16 2.90 11.37 -11.26
C LYS A 16 2.50 9.98 -11.77
N PRO A 17 2.40 9.75 -13.08
CA PRO A 17 2.15 8.42 -13.65
C PRO A 17 3.22 7.39 -13.27
N PHE A 18 2.83 6.23 -12.73
CA PHE A 18 3.77 5.17 -12.33
C PHE A 18 4.59 4.62 -13.49
N LYS A 19 4.06 4.69 -14.72
CA LYS A 19 4.79 4.31 -15.94
C LYS A 19 6.14 5.03 -16.09
N GLU A 20 6.27 6.24 -15.55
CA GLU A 20 7.50 7.04 -15.62
C GLU A 20 8.64 6.43 -14.80
N VAL A 21 8.32 5.67 -13.75
CA VAL A 21 9.31 5.02 -12.86
C VAL A 21 9.39 3.51 -13.04
N LEU A 22 8.54 2.92 -13.88
CA LEU A 22 8.48 1.47 -14.09
C LEU A 22 9.82 0.89 -14.56
N HIS A 23 10.53 1.63 -15.41
CA HIS A 23 11.84 1.22 -15.97
C HIS A 23 12.96 1.13 -14.93
N LEU A 24 12.78 1.73 -13.74
CA LEU A 24 13.75 1.65 -12.66
C LEU A 24 13.76 0.28 -11.96
N ILE A 25 12.68 -0.49 -12.13
CA ILE A 25 12.40 -1.71 -11.35
C ILE A 25 12.79 -2.95 -12.16
N ASP A 26 13.78 -3.72 -11.69
CA ASP A 26 14.27 -4.92 -12.40
C ASP A 26 13.17 -5.99 -12.60
N LYS A 27 12.34 -6.21 -11.58
CA LYS A 27 11.25 -7.21 -11.57
C LYS A 27 9.98 -6.56 -11.04
N PRO A 28 9.22 -5.82 -11.86
CA PRO A 28 8.04 -5.10 -11.40
C PRO A 28 6.92 -6.06 -11.01
N HIS A 29 6.17 -5.71 -9.95
CA HIS A 29 4.98 -6.48 -9.57
C HIS A 29 3.93 -6.41 -10.70
N ARG A 30 3.11 -7.47 -10.86
CA ARG A 30 2.06 -7.52 -11.90
C ARG A 30 1.06 -6.36 -11.82
N TYR A 31 0.85 -5.77 -10.64
CA TYR A 31 -0.01 -4.59 -10.49
C TYR A 31 0.61 -3.33 -11.10
N MET A 32 1.93 -3.23 -11.13
CA MET A 32 2.65 -2.15 -11.81
C MET A 32 2.58 -2.34 -13.33
N THR A 33 2.87 -3.54 -13.83
CA THR A 33 2.89 -3.80 -15.29
C THR A 33 1.50 -3.80 -15.92
N ARG A 34 0.44 -4.13 -15.18
CA ARG A 34 -0.95 -4.09 -15.66
C ARG A 34 -1.61 -2.72 -15.48
N GLY A 35 -0.90 -1.71 -14.98
CA GLY A 35 -1.45 -0.37 -14.76
C GLY A 35 -2.49 -0.29 -13.64
N ILE A 36 -2.53 -1.26 -12.73
CA ILE A 36 -3.36 -1.21 -11.51
C ILE A 36 -2.74 -0.21 -10.52
N ILE A 37 -1.42 -0.26 -10.33
CA ILE A 37 -0.65 0.81 -9.71
C ILE A 37 -0.33 1.81 -10.83
N PHE A 38 -1.14 2.86 -10.92
CA PHE A 38 -1.08 3.82 -12.02
C PHE A 38 -0.38 5.14 -11.67
N GLY A 39 -0.19 5.44 -10.38
CA GLY A 39 0.39 6.71 -9.93
C GLY A 39 1.34 6.55 -8.74
N HIS A 40 2.22 7.53 -8.56
CA HIS A 40 3.11 7.65 -7.41
C HIS A 40 3.39 9.12 -7.05
N ARG A 41 3.98 9.32 -5.87
CA ARG A 41 4.70 10.53 -5.50
C ARG A 41 6.02 10.12 -4.87
N ASP A 42 7.13 10.68 -5.36
CA ASP A 42 8.49 10.45 -4.84
C ASP A 42 8.98 8.98 -4.78
N PHE A 43 8.29 8.06 -5.47
CA PHE A 43 8.74 6.65 -5.58
C PHE A 43 10.14 6.50 -6.20
N ASP A 44 10.51 7.39 -7.12
CA ASP A 44 11.86 7.48 -7.68
C ASP A 44 12.93 7.71 -6.59
N LYS A 45 12.64 8.57 -5.60
CA LYS A 45 13.54 8.80 -4.46
C LYS A 45 13.63 7.57 -3.57
N PHE A 46 12.49 6.95 -3.26
CA PHE A 46 12.45 5.68 -2.52
C PHE A 46 13.29 4.61 -3.20
N TRP A 47 13.08 4.42 -4.51
CA TRP A 47 13.75 3.38 -5.28
C TRP A 47 15.24 3.63 -5.42
N LYS A 48 15.65 4.89 -5.60
CA LYS A 48 17.07 5.29 -5.59
C LYS A 48 17.74 4.91 -4.27
N LEU A 49 17.14 5.27 -3.13
CA LEU A 49 17.70 4.93 -1.81
C LEU A 49 17.79 3.42 -1.60
N TYR A 50 16.77 2.67 -2.00
CA TYR A 50 16.79 1.21 -1.98
C TYR A 50 17.95 0.64 -2.81
N ARG A 51 18.14 1.12 -4.04
CA ARG A 51 19.24 0.70 -4.94
C ARG A 51 20.63 1.04 -4.42
N GLU A 52 20.75 2.12 -3.64
CA GLU A 52 21.99 2.52 -2.96
C GLU A 52 22.27 1.70 -1.68
N GLY A 53 21.44 0.71 -1.36
CA GLY A 53 21.58 -0.12 -0.16
C GLY A 53 21.21 0.60 1.14
N ARG A 54 20.49 1.73 1.05
CA ARG A 54 19.99 2.47 2.22
C ARG A 54 18.77 1.75 2.79
N ARG A 55 18.61 1.84 4.12
CA ARG A 55 17.40 1.35 4.78
C ARG A 55 16.19 2.18 4.36
N VAL A 56 15.18 1.51 3.85
CA VAL A 56 13.89 2.07 3.45
C VAL A 56 12.78 1.20 4.03
N ALA A 57 11.58 1.76 4.14
CA ALA A 57 10.43 1.05 4.68
C ALA A 57 9.16 1.33 3.88
N ILE A 58 8.23 0.38 3.90
CA ILE A 58 6.85 0.53 3.44
C ILE A 58 5.94 0.45 4.66
N LEU A 59 4.96 1.36 4.73
CA LEU A 59 3.98 1.41 5.80
C LEU A 59 2.58 1.46 5.20
N THR A 60 1.67 0.67 5.77
CA THR A 60 0.24 0.75 5.47
C THR A 60 -0.60 0.51 6.72
N GLY A 61 -1.87 0.92 6.67
CA GLY A 61 -2.83 0.75 7.75
C GLY A 61 -4.06 -0.02 7.29
N PHE A 62 -4.56 -0.92 8.13
CA PHE A 62 -5.82 -1.62 7.96
C PHE A 62 -6.81 -1.21 9.05
N MET A 63 -8.03 -0.91 8.64
CA MET A 63 -9.14 -0.71 9.54
C MET A 63 -9.67 -2.08 9.99
N PRO A 64 -9.60 -2.46 11.27
CA PRO A 64 -10.11 -3.74 11.78
C PRO A 64 -11.63 -3.75 11.84
N SER A 65 -12.28 -3.79 10.67
CA SER A 65 -13.73 -3.75 10.51
C SER A 65 -14.16 -4.80 9.51
N GLY A 66 -14.98 -5.76 9.97
CA GLY A 66 -15.48 -6.83 9.12
C GLY A 66 -14.39 -7.82 8.66
N ARG A 67 -14.72 -8.59 7.63
CA ARG A 67 -13.87 -9.70 7.13
C ARG A 67 -12.83 -9.24 6.13
N PHE A 68 -11.72 -9.96 6.08
CA PHE A 68 -10.71 -9.78 5.06
C PHE A 68 -11.22 -10.18 3.66
N HIS A 69 -11.00 -9.35 2.64
CA HIS A 69 -11.48 -9.59 1.28
C HIS A 69 -10.42 -9.27 0.22
N ILE A 70 -10.73 -9.52 -1.07
CA ILE A 70 -9.77 -9.41 -2.18
C ILE A 70 -9.13 -8.01 -2.28
N GLY A 71 -9.87 -6.94 -1.98
CA GLY A 71 -9.29 -5.59 -1.90
C GLY A 71 -8.12 -5.48 -0.89
N HIS A 72 -8.29 -6.02 0.31
CA HIS A 72 -7.22 -6.07 1.32
C HIS A 72 -6.04 -6.92 0.85
N LYS A 73 -6.33 -8.07 0.22
CA LYS A 73 -5.31 -8.95 -0.37
C LYS A 73 -4.42 -8.22 -1.37
N MET A 74 -4.98 -7.34 -2.20
CA MET A 74 -4.21 -6.58 -3.20
C MET A 74 -3.20 -5.63 -2.55
N VAL A 75 -3.48 -5.10 -1.36
CA VAL A 75 -2.54 -4.30 -0.57
C VAL A 75 -1.45 -5.21 0.02
N VAL A 76 -1.84 -6.32 0.64
CA VAL A 76 -0.89 -7.30 1.23
C VAL A 76 0.05 -7.88 0.18
N GLU A 77 -0.41 -8.14 -1.05
CA GLU A 77 0.48 -8.60 -2.12
C GLU A 77 1.56 -7.58 -2.51
N GLN A 78 1.29 -6.29 -2.37
CA GLN A 78 2.31 -5.25 -2.55
C GLN A 78 3.30 -5.26 -1.38
N LEU A 79 2.82 -5.43 -0.15
CA LEU A 79 3.69 -5.56 1.02
C LEU A 79 4.64 -6.75 0.88
N VAL A 80 4.10 -7.93 0.52
CA VAL A 80 4.89 -9.15 0.29
C VAL A 80 5.90 -8.95 -0.84
N TYR A 81 5.54 -8.22 -1.89
CA TYR A 81 6.48 -7.88 -2.97
C TYR A 81 7.68 -7.10 -2.43
N TYR A 82 7.48 -6.02 -1.66
CA TYR A 82 8.58 -5.23 -1.10
C TYR A 82 9.34 -5.98 -0.01
N GLN A 83 8.66 -6.77 0.82
CA GLN A 83 9.31 -7.62 1.83
C GLN A 83 10.28 -8.63 1.20
N ARG A 84 9.90 -9.24 0.06
CA ARG A 84 10.79 -10.14 -0.70
C ARG A 84 12.00 -9.45 -1.32
N LEU A 85 11.93 -8.13 -1.50
CA LEU A 85 13.07 -7.29 -1.90
C LEU A 85 13.97 -6.92 -0.70
N GLY A 86 13.63 -7.35 0.52
CA GLY A 86 14.37 -7.02 1.73
C GLY A 86 14.06 -5.63 2.30
N VAL A 87 12.95 -5.03 1.89
CA VAL A 87 12.46 -3.76 2.45
C VAL A 87 11.71 -4.01 3.75
N ASP A 88 11.92 -3.16 4.76
CA ASP A 88 11.17 -3.22 6.02
C ASP A 88 9.69 -2.91 5.77
N VAL A 89 8.79 -3.73 6.32
CA VAL A 89 7.34 -3.59 6.13
C VAL A 89 6.65 -3.43 7.47
N TYR A 90 5.84 -2.38 7.58
CA TYR A 90 5.04 -2.07 8.74
C TYR A 90 3.55 -2.09 8.37
N MET A 91 2.81 -2.99 9.03
CA MET A 91 1.36 -3.09 8.88
C MET A 91 0.70 -2.64 10.20
N LEU A 92 -0.03 -1.53 10.14
CA LEU A 92 -0.69 -0.95 11.30
C LEU A 92 -2.16 -1.36 11.35
N ILE A 93 -2.66 -1.68 12.54
CA ILE A 93 -4.09 -1.86 12.79
C ILE A 93 -4.63 -0.55 13.37
N ALA A 94 -5.60 0.06 12.70
CA ALA A 94 -6.20 1.34 13.10
C ALA A 94 -7.25 1.16 14.22
N ASP A 95 -6.83 0.58 15.34
CA ASP A 95 -7.69 0.24 16.47
C ASP A 95 -8.27 1.49 17.18
N ALA A 96 -7.46 2.54 17.32
CA ALA A 96 -7.87 3.81 17.89
C ALA A 96 -8.99 4.47 17.06
N GLU A 97 -8.88 4.46 15.73
CA GLU A 97 -9.90 4.98 14.82
C GLU A 97 -11.17 4.12 14.87
N ALA A 98 -11.02 2.80 14.88
CA ALA A 98 -12.14 1.86 15.00
C ALA A 98 -12.94 2.08 16.30
N TYR A 99 -12.25 2.33 17.40
CA TYR A 99 -12.88 2.64 18.68
C TYR A 99 -13.52 4.03 18.70
N ALA A 100 -12.76 5.08 18.37
CA ALA A 100 -13.19 6.47 18.54
C ALA A 100 -14.22 6.93 17.51
N VAL A 101 -14.07 6.50 16.25
CA VAL A 101 -14.90 6.96 15.13
C VAL A 101 -16.01 5.96 14.83
N ARG A 102 -15.67 4.67 14.72
CA ARG A 102 -16.64 3.61 14.36
C ARG A 102 -17.37 3.00 15.56
N ARG A 103 -17.02 3.42 16.78
CA ARG A 103 -17.65 3.00 18.04
C ARG A 103 -17.66 1.48 18.25
N ILE A 104 -16.64 0.79 17.73
CA ILE A 104 -16.46 -0.66 17.91
C ILE A 104 -15.84 -0.90 19.30
N PRO A 105 -16.36 -1.81 20.14
CA PRO A 105 -15.77 -2.09 21.45
C PRO A 105 -14.32 -2.57 21.34
N ARG A 106 -13.42 -2.07 22.22
CA ARG A 106 -11.97 -2.36 22.16
C ARG A 106 -11.63 -3.85 22.07
N LYS A 107 -12.30 -4.70 22.87
CA LYS A 107 -12.09 -6.15 22.83
C LYS A 107 -12.35 -6.73 21.45
N GLU A 108 -13.40 -6.25 20.79
CA GLU A 108 -13.80 -6.71 19.46
C GLU A 108 -12.84 -6.18 18.38
N VAL A 109 -12.40 -4.93 18.48
CA VAL A 109 -11.40 -4.34 17.58
C VAL A 109 -10.09 -5.13 17.60
N ILE A 110 -9.60 -5.47 18.79
CA ILE A 110 -8.37 -6.25 18.96
C ILE A 110 -8.55 -7.67 18.39
N ARG A 111 -9.69 -8.30 18.69
CA ARG A 111 -10.01 -9.65 18.18
C ARG A 111 -10.02 -9.69 16.65
N ILE A 112 -10.75 -8.77 16.01
CA ILE A 112 -10.80 -8.66 14.54
C ILE A 112 -9.42 -8.38 13.97
N GLY A 113 -8.68 -7.44 14.55
CA GLY A 113 -7.34 -7.08 14.09
C GLY A 113 -6.38 -8.27 14.08
N ILE A 114 -6.43 -9.13 15.10
CA ILE A 114 -5.58 -10.32 15.19
C ILE A 114 -6.11 -11.44 14.28
N GLU A 115 -7.37 -11.83 14.42
CA GLU A 115 -7.93 -13.03 13.79
C GLU A 115 -8.17 -12.88 12.29
N GLU A 116 -8.54 -11.69 11.81
CA GLU A 116 -8.93 -11.49 10.41
C GLU A 116 -7.85 -10.81 9.58
N TYR A 117 -7.01 -9.96 10.17
CA TYR A 117 -6.06 -9.12 9.43
C TYR A 117 -4.60 -9.53 9.59
N ILE A 118 -4.23 -10.26 10.66
CA ILE A 118 -2.83 -10.65 10.94
C ILE A 118 -2.59 -12.16 10.80
N ALA A 119 -3.52 -12.97 11.29
CA ALA A 119 -3.38 -14.44 11.42
C ALA A 119 -3.16 -15.17 10.08
#